data_AF-A0A836LA29-F1
#
_entry.id   AF-A0A836LA29-F1
#
_cell.length_a   1.000
_cell.length_b   1.000
_cell.length_c   1.000
_cell.angle_alpha   90.00
_cell.angle_beta   90.00
_cell.angle_gamma   90.00
#
_symmetry.space_group_name_H-M   'P 1'
#
loop_
_entity.id
_entity.type
_entity.pdbx_description
1 polymer ?
#
loop_
_entity_poly.entity_id
_entity_poly.type
_entity_poly.pdbx_seq_one_letter_code
_entity_poly.pdbx_strand_id
1 'polypeptide(L)'
;MANPPAAPSDDVLRTQHYLAEVIDECVFVERQRELTERRLSSQLQAHKNLIAELFSALRDVCRYTAIVEDAVLPALLESLRGSSAARLQLLESRSGIHEKLMRLRGGGGGDQGINVLLPPAPRMCSDARSANVSVVLLDNAAEVGREMLQRLVAREADLVDALGKATTRLNTASIISTTENCEFEVLRRRVDQLSQHVDSSESRPLKTASVFPAPPGPISAAQAPEIALTASAEFNKARTMAYEKTIQALNTELALLHENYAALSRANTREVDALKQRMIDAERKHKNHIAECDAVLGRISLELEQLIHENAQLKHTLRAATGVD
;
A
#
# COMPACT_ATOMS: atom_id res chain seq x y z
N MET A 1 43.34 -67.24 1.83
CA MET A 1 43.51 -65.84 2.24
C MET A 1 42.21 -65.12 1.92
N ALA A 2 41.41 -64.81 2.92
CA ALA A 2 40.13 -64.13 2.77
C ALA A 2 40.35 -62.64 3.03
N ASN A 3 40.05 -61.79 2.03
CA ASN A 3 40.02 -60.34 2.22
C ASN A 3 38.76 -59.96 3.01
N PRO A 4 38.83 -59.00 3.95
CA PRO A 4 37.67 -58.56 4.70
C PRO A 4 36.79 -57.60 3.85
N PRO A 5 35.47 -57.56 4.08
CA PRO A 5 34.54 -56.70 3.34
C PRO A 5 34.57 -55.26 3.89
N ALA A 6 35.28 -54.35 3.21
CA ALA A 6 35.43 -52.94 3.59
C ALA A 6 34.42 -51.99 2.89
N ALA A 7 33.22 -52.46 2.55
CA ALA A 7 32.25 -51.68 1.76
C ALA A 7 31.11 -50.97 2.55
N PRO A 8 30.61 -51.45 3.71
CA PRO A 8 29.36 -50.90 4.27
C PRO A 8 29.53 -49.58 5.05
N SER A 9 30.74 -49.23 5.52
CA SER A 9 30.95 -47.99 6.29
C SER A 9 30.98 -46.74 5.42
N ASP A 10 31.56 -46.84 4.22
CA ASP A 10 31.73 -45.70 3.32
C ASP A 10 30.41 -45.28 2.68
N ASP A 11 29.53 -46.25 2.40
CA ASP A 11 28.17 -45.97 1.91
C ASP A 11 27.31 -45.30 2.99
N VAL A 12 27.49 -45.65 4.26
CA VAL A 12 26.81 -45.01 5.39
C VAL A 12 27.30 -43.57 5.58
N LEU A 13 28.61 -43.31 5.50
CA LEU A 13 29.15 -41.96 5.57
C LEU A 13 28.70 -41.09 4.38
N ARG A 14 28.64 -41.67 3.19
CA ARG A 14 28.17 -40.97 1.99
C ARG A 14 26.68 -40.65 2.06
N THR A 15 25.86 -41.58 2.54
CA THR A 15 24.42 -41.33 2.75
C THR A 15 24.17 -40.30 3.85
N GLN A 16 24.95 -40.32 4.93
CA GLN A 16 24.90 -39.26 5.95
C GLN A 16 25.24 -37.88 5.38
N HIS A 17 26.26 -37.80 4.52
CA HIS A 17 26.62 -36.53 3.87
C HIS A 17 25.51 -36.02 2.95
N TYR A 18 24.92 -36.89 2.12
CA TYR A 18 23.78 -36.52 1.27
C TYR A 18 22.55 -36.10 2.08
N LEU A 19 22.25 -36.80 3.18
CA LEU A 19 21.16 -36.41 4.07
C LEU A 19 21.39 -35.04 4.70
N ALA A 20 22.62 -34.73 5.12
CA ALA A 20 22.96 -33.42 5.65
C ALA A 20 22.77 -32.32 4.59
N GLU A 21 23.23 -32.54 3.34
CA GLU A 21 23.03 -31.59 2.24
C GLU A 21 21.54 -31.36 1.92
N VAL A 22 20.73 -32.41 1.89
CA VAL A 22 19.29 -32.30 1.65
C VAL A 22 18.59 -31.55 2.80
N ILE A 23 18.98 -31.81 4.04
CA ILE A 23 18.44 -31.09 5.21
C ILE A 23 18.79 -29.60 5.12
N ASP A 24 20.03 -29.26 4.80
CA ASP A 24 20.47 -27.86 4.68
C ASP A 24 19.70 -27.13 3.55
N GLU A 25 19.49 -27.78 2.41
CA GLU A 25 18.71 -27.23 1.31
C GLU A 25 17.23 -27.06 1.69
N CYS A 26 16.63 -28.04 2.38
CA CYS A 26 15.25 -27.93 2.88
C CYS A 26 15.10 -26.75 3.86
N VAL A 27 16.04 -26.58 4.79
CA VAL A 27 16.05 -25.46 5.74
C VAL A 27 16.20 -24.13 5.01
N PHE A 28 17.04 -24.06 3.98
CA PHE A 28 17.20 -22.87 3.15
C PHE A 28 15.90 -22.50 2.44
N VAL A 29 15.26 -23.47 1.76
CA VAL A 29 13.99 -23.26 1.05
C VAL A 29 12.88 -22.85 2.02
N GLU A 30 12.79 -23.47 3.19
CA GLU A 30 11.78 -23.13 4.21
C GLU A 30 11.98 -21.69 4.74
N ARG A 31 13.24 -21.27 4.93
CA ARG A 31 13.55 -19.90 5.32
C ARG A 31 13.21 -18.88 4.22
N GLN A 32 13.45 -19.21 2.95
CA GLN A 32 13.05 -18.38 1.82
C GLN A 32 11.52 -18.27 1.71
N ARG A 33 10.81 -19.39 1.94
CA ARG A 33 9.35 -19.42 1.99
C ARG A 33 8.83 -18.49 3.08
N GLU A 34 9.36 -18.60 4.30
CA GLU A 34 8.93 -17.77 5.43
C GLU A 34 9.19 -16.28 5.17
N LEU A 35 10.34 -15.92 4.61
CA LEU A 35 10.64 -14.54 4.23
C LEU A 35 9.65 -14.00 3.19
N THR A 36 9.33 -14.82 2.20
CA THR A 36 8.36 -14.46 1.15
C THR A 36 6.95 -14.31 1.73
N GLU A 37 6.54 -15.23 2.60
CA GLU A 37 5.25 -15.20 3.29
C GLU A 37 5.10 -13.93 4.16
N ARG A 38 6.15 -13.56 4.90
CA ARG A 38 6.19 -12.30 5.67
C ARG A 38 6.10 -11.07 4.78
N ARG A 39 6.84 -11.05 3.65
CA ARG A 39 6.77 -9.95 2.67
C ARG A 39 5.35 -9.81 2.10
N LEU A 40 4.76 -10.88 1.60
CA LEU A 40 3.41 -10.88 1.04
C LEU A 40 2.36 -10.48 2.09
N SER A 41 2.49 -10.96 3.32
CA SER A 41 1.60 -10.58 4.43
C SER A 41 1.69 -9.09 4.73
N SER A 42 2.89 -8.51 4.73
CA SER A 42 3.09 -7.07 4.94
C SER A 42 2.50 -6.23 3.81
N GLN A 43 2.66 -6.66 2.55
CA GLN A 43 2.06 -6.00 1.39
C GLN A 43 0.52 -6.08 1.47
N LEU A 44 -0.04 -7.25 1.74
CA LEU A 44 -1.48 -7.44 1.90
C LEU A 44 -2.06 -6.55 3.00
N GLN A 45 -1.35 -6.40 4.12
CA GLN A 45 -1.75 -5.49 5.18
C GLN A 45 -1.69 -4.02 4.75
N ALA A 46 -0.66 -3.62 4.01
CA ALA A 46 -0.55 -2.27 3.45
C ALA A 46 -1.71 -1.99 2.46
N HIS A 47 -2.06 -2.94 1.60
CA HIS A 47 -3.21 -2.83 0.70
C HIS A 47 -4.53 -2.70 1.46
N LYS A 48 -4.76 -3.50 2.52
CA LYS A 48 -5.94 -3.38 3.37
C LYS A 48 -6.06 -1.99 4.00
N ASN A 49 -4.95 -1.44 4.49
CA ASN A 49 -4.92 -0.10 5.07
C ASN A 49 -5.26 0.98 4.03
N LEU A 50 -4.67 0.90 2.84
CA LEU A 50 -4.97 1.82 1.73
C LEU A 50 -6.45 1.77 1.31
N ILE A 51 -7.03 0.57 1.23
CA ILE A 51 -8.45 0.40 0.93
C ILE A 51 -9.32 1.03 2.04
N ALA A 52 -8.97 0.82 3.31
CA ALA A 52 -9.70 1.41 4.43
C ALA A 52 -9.63 2.95 4.42
N GLU A 53 -8.46 3.51 4.12
CA GLU A 53 -8.28 4.97 3.94
C GLU A 53 -9.15 5.50 2.79
N LEU A 54 -9.18 4.80 1.66
CA LEU A 54 -10.01 5.18 0.50
C LEU A 54 -11.50 5.15 0.85
N PHE A 55 -11.98 4.12 1.54
CA PHE A 55 -13.37 4.03 1.97
C PHE A 55 -13.72 5.11 2.99
N SER A 56 -12.81 5.46 3.90
CA SER A 56 -13.04 6.58 4.82
C SER A 56 -13.13 7.90 4.05
N ALA A 57 -12.20 8.17 3.14
CA ALA A 57 -12.21 9.38 2.33
C ALA A 57 -13.49 9.47 1.47
N LEU A 58 -13.90 8.37 0.85
CA LEU A 58 -15.13 8.30 0.07
C LEU A 58 -16.37 8.57 0.94
N ARG A 59 -16.44 7.95 2.13
CA ARG A 59 -17.52 8.19 3.09
C ARG A 59 -17.58 9.65 3.52
N ASP A 60 -16.42 10.26 3.78
CA ASP A 60 -16.34 11.67 4.20
C ASP A 60 -16.77 12.61 3.06
N VAL A 61 -16.38 12.31 1.82
CA VAL A 61 -16.88 13.02 0.62
C VAL A 61 -18.38 12.86 0.49
N CYS A 62 -18.92 11.63 0.54
CA CYS A 62 -20.36 11.41 0.44
C CYS A 62 -21.14 12.13 1.54
N ARG A 63 -20.64 12.10 2.78
CA ARG A 63 -21.28 12.80 3.91
C ARG A 63 -21.21 14.31 3.72
N TYR A 64 -20.08 14.83 3.28
CA TYR A 64 -19.91 16.24 2.98
C TYR A 64 -20.88 16.67 1.88
N THR A 65 -20.86 16.01 0.72
CA THR A 65 -21.76 16.33 -0.40
C THR A 65 -23.23 16.23 0.02
N ALA A 66 -23.63 15.23 0.82
CA ALA A 66 -25.00 15.15 1.34
C ALA A 66 -25.39 16.34 2.23
N ILE A 67 -24.54 16.73 3.19
CA ILE A 67 -24.81 17.90 4.05
C ILE A 67 -24.88 19.18 3.22
N VAL A 68 -23.98 19.32 2.25
CA VAL A 68 -23.93 20.46 1.35
C VAL A 68 -25.20 20.54 0.51
N GLU A 69 -25.62 19.45 -0.11
CA GLU A 69 -26.80 19.37 -0.99
C GLU A 69 -28.12 19.50 -0.22
N ASP A 70 -28.23 18.91 0.97
CA ASP A 70 -29.50 18.83 1.71
C ASP A 70 -29.73 20.05 2.63
N ALA A 71 -28.68 20.63 3.22
CA ALA A 71 -28.82 21.67 4.23
C ALA A 71 -28.29 23.05 3.77
N VAL A 72 -27.18 23.09 3.04
CA VAL A 72 -26.47 24.34 2.73
C VAL A 72 -26.93 24.94 1.40
N LEU A 73 -27.01 24.12 0.35
CA LEU A 73 -27.41 24.56 -0.99
C LEU A 73 -28.83 25.14 -1.03
N PRO A 74 -29.86 24.51 -0.43
CA PRO A 74 -31.23 25.03 -0.47
C PRO A 74 -31.33 26.39 0.24
N ALA A 75 -30.74 26.51 1.43
CA ALA A 75 -30.72 27.75 2.20
C ALA A 75 -29.99 28.89 1.46
N LEU A 76 -28.86 28.58 0.80
CA LEU A 76 -28.13 29.55 0.00
C LEU A 76 -28.89 29.95 -1.27
N LEU A 77 -29.51 29.00 -1.96
CA LEU A 77 -30.33 29.26 -3.15
C LEU A 77 -31.60 30.05 -2.83
N GLU A 78 -32.18 29.94 -1.63
CA GLU A 78 -33.29 30.77 -1.18
C GLU A 78 -32.84 32.21 -0.89
N SER A 79 -31.64 32.37 -0.33
CA SER A 79 -31.05 33.69 -0.02
C SER A 79 -30.55 34.46 -1.27
N LEU A 80 -30.23 33.75 -2.35
CA LEU A 80 -29.64 34.32 -3.57
C LEU A 80 -30.70 34.54 -4.65
N ARG A 81 -30.83 35.78 -5.13
CA ARG A 81 -31.70 36.13 -6.27
C ARG A 81 -31.39 35.24 -7.48
N GLY A 82 -32.45 34.79 -8.16
CA GLY A 82 -32.41 33.80 -9.25
C GLY A 82 -31.51 34.16 -10.44
N SER A 83 -31.20 35.44 -10.66
CA SER A 83 -30.34 35.94 -11.73
C SER A 83 -28.93 36.35 -11.28
N SER A 84 -28.55 36.07 -10.03
CA SER A 84 -27.23 36.45 -9.53
C SER A 84 -26.13 35.60 -10.18
N ALA A 85 -25.04 36.25 -10.61
CA ALA A 85 -23.86 35.56 -11.16
C ALA A 85 -23.29 34.51 -10.18
N ALA A 86 -23.38 34.78 -8.87
CA ALA A 86 -22.98 33.84 -7.82
C ALA A 86 -23.80 32.53 -7.82
N ARG A 87 -25.11 32.62 -8.11
CA ARG A 87 -25.97 31.43 -8.22
C ARG A 87 -25.62 30.58 -9.44
N LEU A 88 -25.32 31.22 -10.58
CA LEU A 88 -24.91 30.52 -11.80
C LEU A 88 -23.55 29.83 -11.60
N GLN A 89 -22.59 30.53 -10.99
CA GLN A 89 -21.26 29.99 -10.72
C GLN A 89 -21.28 28.81 -9.72
N LEU A 90 -22.22 28.81 -8.76
CA LEU A 90 -22.46 27.65 -7.88
C LEU A 90 -22.95 26.44 -8.68
N LEU A 91 -23.97 26.63 -9.52
CA LEU A 91 -24.55 25.53 -10.30
C LEU A 91 -23.55 24.95 -11.29
N GLU A 92 -22.69 25.78 -11.88
CA GLU A 92 -21.62 25.37 -12.79
C GLU A 92 -20.47 24.65 -12.08
N SER A 93 -20.07 25.13 -10.89
CA SER A 93 -19.07 24.41 -10.08
C SER A 93 -19.59 23.06 -9.60
N ARG A 94 -20.86 22.99 -9.17
CA ARG A 94 -21.56 21.75 -8.80
C ARG A 94 -21.61 20.75 -9.97
N SER A 95 -21.99 21.19 -11.16
CA SER A 95 -22.04 20.30 -12.33
C SER A 95 -20.65 19.81 -12.72
N GLY A 96 -19.62 20.67 -12.67
CA GLY A 96 -18.23 20.29 -12.94
C GLY A 96 -17.66 19.28 -11.94
N ILE A 97 -18.04 19.38 -10.67
CA ILE A 97 -17.64 18.41 -9.62
C ILE A 97 -18.36 17.08 -9.85
N HIS A 98 -19.68 17.12 -10.10
CA HIS A 98 -20.45 15.92 -10.43
C HIS A 98 -19.87 15.19 -11.66
N GLU A 99 -19.46 15.94 -12.68
CA GLU A 99 -18.83 15.38 -13.88
C GLU A 99 -17.47 14.76 -13.57
N LYS A 100 -16.63 15.38 -12.73
CA LYS A 100 -15.35 14.80 -12.27
C LYS A 100 -15.56 13.51 -11.48
N LEU A 101 -16.55 13.47 -10.59
CA LEU A 101 -16.92 12.26 -9.84
C LEU A 101 -17.41 11.15 -10.79
N MET A 102 -18.22 11.49 -11.79
CA MET A 102 -18.68 10.54 -12.79
C MET A 102 -17.54 10.06 -13.71
N ARG A 103 -16.55 10.90 -14.02
CA ARG A 103 -15.33 10.48 -14.73
C ARG A 103 -14.44 9.58 -13.90
N LEU A 104 -14.30 9.82 -12.59
CA LEU A 104 -13.61 8.90 -11.68
C LEU A 104 -14.33 7.54 -11.60
N ARG A 105 -15.66 7.55 -11.71
CA ARG A 105 -16.48 6.33 -11.77
C ARG A 105 -16.39 5.59 -13.11
N GLY A 106 -16.32 6.32 -14.22
CA GLY A 106 -16.35 5.78 -15.59
C GLY A 106 -14.98 5.53 -16.23
N GLY A 107 -13.89 6.02 -15.65
CA GLY A 107 -12.53 5.89 -16.19
C GLY A 107 -11.91 4.49 -16.08
N GLY A 108 -12.59 3.55 -15.42
CA GLY A 108 -12.22 2.13 -15.39
C GLY A 108 -12.88 1.38 -16.54
N GLY A 109 -12.29 1.46 -17.74
CA GLY A 109 -12.65 0.58 -18.85
C GLY A 109 -12.40 -0.88 -18.46
N GLY A 110 -13.47 -1.58 -18.11
CA GLY A 110 -13.43 -2.94 -17.60
C GLY A 110 -14.82 -3.38 -17.13
N ASP A 111 -15.68 -3.66 -18.09
CA ASP A 111 -16.96 -4.33 -17.94
C ASP A 111 -16.74 -5.73 -17.33
N GLN A 112 -16.80 -5.85 -16.00
CA GLN A 112 -17.38 -6.98 -15.25
C GLN A 112 -17.07 -6.86 -13.75
N GLY A 113 -18.12 -6.74 -12.92
CA GLY A 113 -18.14 -7.46 -11.64
C GLY A 113 -18.02 -6.70 -10.32
N ILE A 114 -18.05 -5.36 -10.26
CA ILE A 114 -18.04 -4.64 -8.96
C ILE A 114 -19.27 -3.73 -8.81
N ASN A 115 -20.46 -4.32 -8.92
CA ASN A 115 -21.73 -3.66 -8.53
C ASN A 115 -22.10 -3.90 -7.05
N VAL A 116 -21.19 -4.38 -6.20
CA VAL A 116 -21.54 -4.89 -4.85
C VAL A 116 -20.96 -4.08 -3.68
N LEU A 117 -20.10 -3.08 -3.89
CA LEU A 117 -19.39 -2.42 -2.78
C LEU A 117 -19.69 -0.93 -2.57
N LEU A 118 -20.87 -0.47 -2.98
CA LEU A 118 -21.45 0.73 -2.40
C LEU A 118 -22.56 0.28 -1.45
N PRO A 119 -22.39 0.37 -0.12
CA PRO A 119 -23.54 0.23 0.76
C PRO A 119 -24.57 1.26 0.30
N PRO A 120 -25.85 0.87 0.10
CA PRO A 120 -26.89 1.84 -0.21
C PRO A 120 -26.79 2.91 0.88
N ALA A 121 -26.53 4.15 0.45
CA ALA A 121 -26.49 5.29 1.36
C ALA A 121 -27.72 5.15 2.27
N PRO A 122 -27.55 5.10 3.60
CA PRO A 122 -28.69 4.98 4.48
C PRO A 122 -29.56 6.18 4.13
N ARG A 123 -30.74 5.89 3.57
CA ARG A 123 -31.85 6.84 3.53
C ARG A 123 -32.17 7.08 4.99
N MET A 124 -31.41 7.99 5.62
CA MET A 124 -31.81 8.56 6.89
C MET A 124 -33.13 9.24 6.55
N CYS A 125 -34.20 8.66 7.09
CA CYS A 125 -35.54 9.21 7.02
C CYS A 125 -35.44 10.72 7.20
N SER A 126 -35.92 11.43 6.18
CA SER A 126 -36.32 12.81 6.29
C SER A 126 -37.50 12.87 7.27
N ASP A 127 -37.18 12.81 8.56
CA ASP A 127 -37.96 13.45 9.60
C ASP A 127 -37.40 14.86 9.80
N ALA A 128 -37.33 15.62 8.70
CA ALA A 128 -37.16 17.05 8.77
C ALA A 128 -38.48 17.63 9.28
N ARG A 129 -38.66 17.64 10.61
CA ARG A 129 -39.37 18.74 11.25
C ARG A 129 -38.70 20.00 10.73
N SER A 130 -39.42 20.68 9.84
CA SER A 130 -39.20 22.06 9.42
C SER A 130 -39.09 22.93 10.68
N ALA A 131 -37.88 22.99 11.25
CA ALA A 131 -37.46 24.15 12.00
C ALA A 131 -37.17 25.20 10.94
N ASN A 132 -38.21 25.95 10.59
CA ASN A 132 -38.09 27.21 9.86
C ASN A 132 -37.16 28.12 10.67
N VAL A 133 -35.85 27.96 10.47
CA VAL A 133 -34.87 28.98 10.86
C VAL A 133 -35.04 30.09 9.85
N SER A 134 -35.91 31.03 10.21
CA SER A 134 -35.98 32.35 9.59
C SER A 134 -34.57 32.93 9.57
N VAL A 135 -33.91 32.87 8.41
CA VAL A 135 -32.66 33.58 8.18
C VAL A 135 -33.04 35.05 8.12
N VAL A 136 -32.84 35.72 9.24
CA VAL A 136 -32.89 37.18 9.34
C VAL A 136 -32.04 37.74 8.19
N LEU A 137 -32.68 38.50 7.30
CA LEU A 137 -32.05 39.23 6.21
C LEU A 137 -31.00 40.18 6.80
N LEU A 138 -29.76 39.70 6.89
CA LEU A 138 -28.58 40.51 7.11
C LEU A 138 -28.14 41.07 5.75
N ASP A 139 -27.93 42.37 5.63
CA ASP A 139 -27.42 43.01 4.40
C ASP A 139 -26.07 42.42 3.92
N ASN A 140 -25.35 41.70 4.80
CA ASN A 140 -24.10 40.99 4.50
C ASN A 140 -24.28 39.49 4.19
N ALA A 141 -25.50 38.96 4.24
CA ALA A 141 -25.77 37.52 4.04
C ALA A 141 -25.36 37.04 2.65
N ALA A 142 -25.44 37.90 1.63
CA ALA A 142 -25.01 37.58 0.28
C ALA A 142 -23.49 37.48 0.12
N GLU A 143 -22.71 38.27 0.88
CA GLU A 143 -21.25 38.18 0.89
C GLU A 143 -20.74 37.02 1.73
N VAL A 144 -21.30 36.85 2.93
CA VAL A 144 -21.01 35.68 3.79
C VAL A 144 -21.39 34.38 3.08
N GLY A 145 -22.54 34.36 2.39
CA GLY A 145 -22.98 33.24 1.58
C GLY A 145 -22.00 32.93 0.43
N ARG A 146 -21.45 33.97 -0.23
CA ARG A 146 -20.45 33.83 -1.31
C ARG A 146 -19.10 33.31 -0.80
N GLU A 147 -18.62 33.81 0.34
CA GLU A 147 -17.39 33.30 0.96
C GLU A 147 -17.54 31.86 1.44
N MET A 148 -18.68 31.53 2.05
CA MET A 148 -18.99 30.17 2.48
C MET A 148 -19.02 29.22 1.27
N LEU A 149 -19.61 29.67 0.16
CA LEU A 149 -19.62 28.97 -1.13
C LEU A 149 -18.22 28.69 -1.65
N GLN A 150 -17.34 29.69 -1.66
CA GLN A 150 -15.96 29.54 -2.14
C GLN A 150 -15.17 28.56 -1.28
N ARG A 151 -15.31 28.64 0.05
CA ARG A 151 -14.65 27.70 0.96
C ARG A 151 -15.19 26.28 0.78
N LEU A 152 -16.48 26.14 0.53
CA LEU A 152 -17.12 24.85 0.25
C LEU A 152 -16.56 24.21 -1.04
N VAL A 153 -16.53 24.98 -2.13
CA VAL A 153 -16.05 24.50 -3.43
C VAL A 153 -14.55 24.18 -3.38
N ALA A 154 -13.75 25.00 -2.66
CA ALA A 154 -12.33 24.73 -2.46
C ALA A 154 -12.10 23.43 -1.67
N ARG A 155 -12.82 23.23 -0.56
CA ARG A 155 -12.75 22.01 0.26
C ARG A 155 -13.15 20.77 -0.54
N GLU A 156 -14.16 20.89 -1.39
CA GLU A 156 -14.63 19.80 -2.24
C GLU A 156 -13.60 19.45 -3.33
N ALA A 157 -12.96 20.46 -3.92
CA ALA A 157 -11.88 20.26 -4.88
C ALA A 157 -10.67 19.54 -4.24
N ASP A 158 -10.28 19.91 -3.02
CA ASP A 158 -9.18 19.28 -2.28
C ASP A 158 -9.47 17.80 -1.99
N LEU A 159 -10.71 17.48 -1.62
CA LEU A 159 -11.13 16.11 -1.35
C LEU A 159 -11.15 15.25 -2.61
N VAL A 160 -11.63 15.80 -3.74
CA VAL A 160 -11.60 15.11 -5.03
C VAL A 160 -10.16 14.89 -5.52
N ASP A 161 -9.26 15.84 -5.31
CA ASP A 161 -7.84 15.68 -5.64
C ASP A 161 -7.16 14.63 -4.74
N ALA A 162 -7.46 14.61 -3.45
CA ALA A 162 -7.00 13.56 -2.54
C ALA A 162 -7.50 12.17 -2.97
N LEU A 163 -8.77 12.06 -3.37
CA LEU A 163 -9.35 10.82 -3.88
C LEU A 163 -8.68 10.38 -5.20
N GLY A 164 -8.41 11.32 -6.10
CA GLY A 164 -7.67 11.08 -7.34
C GLY A 164 -6.26 10.53 -7.07
N LYS A 165 -5.53 11.15 -6.13
CA LYS A 165 -4.19 10.70 -5.70
C LYS A 165 -4.20 9.33 -5.04
N ALA A 166 -5.22 9.04 -4.23
CA ALA A 166 -5.38 7.71 -3.62
C ALA A 166 -5.70 6.65 -4.67
N THR A 167 -6.55 6.98 -5.65
CA THR A 167 -6.92 6.08 -6.75
C THR A 167 -5.74 5.75 -7.67
N THR A 168 -4.91 6.76 -8.00
CA THR A 168 -3.70 6.51 -8.80
C THR A 168 -2.69 5.65 -8.06
N ARG A 169 -2.47 5.89 -6.77
CA ARG A 169 -1.63 5.02 -5.92
C ARG A 169 -2.13 3.57 -5.88
N LEU A 170 -3.43 3.37 -5.75
CA LEU A 170 -4.05 2.05 -5.78
C LEU A 170 -3.85 1.36 -7.13
N ASN A 171 -4.06 2.07 -8.24
CA ASN A 171 -3.85 1.53 -9.58
C ASN A 171 -2.38 1.17 -9.82
N THR A 172 -1.43 2.00 -9.41
CA THR A 172 0.01 1.67 -9.49
C THR A 172 0.36 0.44 -8.67
N ALA A 173 -0.15 0.35 -7.43
CA ALA A 173 0.07 -0.82 -6.59
C ALA A 173 -0.58 -2.09 -7.16
N SER A 174 -1.76 -1.97 -7.79
CA SER A 174 -2.42 -3.06 -8.49
C SER A 174 -1.61 -3.53 -9.70
N ILE A 175 -1.05 -2.63 -10.50
CA ILE A 175 -0.21 -2.98 -11.66
C ILE A 175 1.03 -3.76 -11.20
N ILE A 176 1.71 -3.28 -10.16
CA ILE A 176 2.88 -3.96 -9.58
C ILE A 176 2.51 -5.37 -9.08
N SER A 177 1.36 -5.52 -8.42
CA SER A 177 0.88 -6.83 -7.98
C SER A 177 0.56 -7.77 -9.15
N THR A 178 -0.03 -7.26 -10.24
CA THR A 178 -0.29 -8.08 -11.44
C THR A 178 0.99 -8.54 -12.13
N THR A 179 2.05 -7.71 -12.14
CA THR A 179 3.34 -8.11 -12.70
C THR A 179 4.03 -9.18 -11.84
N GLU A 180 4.01 -9.04 -10.52
CA GLU A 180 4.54 -10.07 -9.61
C GLU A 180 3.77 -11.39 -9.76
N ASN A 181 2.43 -11.35 -9.90
CA ASN A 181 1.62 -12.55 -10.16
C ASN A 181 1.95 -13.24 -11.49
N CYS A 182 2.26 -12.48 -12.55
CA CYS A 182 2.71 -13.05 -13.83
C CYS A 182 4.04 -13.80 -13.68
N GLU A 183 4.96 -13.29 -12.86
CA GLU A 183 6.23 -13.96 -12.56
C GLU A 183 6.03 -15.23 -11.75
N PHE A 184 5.12 -15.22 -10.76
CA PHE A 184 4.74 -16.42 -10.01
C PHE A 184 4.11 -17.49 -10.91
N GLU A 185 3.24 -17.11 -11.85
CA GLU A 185 2.64 -18.01 -12.85
C GLU A 185 3.70 -18.66 -13.75
N VAL A 186 4.71 -17.89 -14.18
CA VAL A 186 5.85 -18.40 -14.96
C VAL A 186 6.69 -19.36 -14.13
N LEU A 187 6.96 -19.02 -12.87
CA LEU A 187 7.72 -19.87 -11.96
C LEU A 187 6.98 -21.18 -11.66
N ARG A 188 5.67 -21.11 -11.44
CA ARG A 188 4.80 -22.28 -11.24
C ARG A 188 4.84 -23.22 -12.44
N ARG A 189 4.69 -22.69 -13.66
CA ARG A 189 4.84 -23.48 -14.90
C ARG A 189 6.20 -24.16 -15.01
N ARG A 190 7.28 -23.49 -14.60
CA ARG A 190 8.63 -24.10 -14.57
C ARG A 190 8.75 -25.21 -13.53
N VAL A 191 8.17 -25.03 -12.35
CA VAL A 191 8.13 -26.07 -11.31
C VAL A 191 7.32 -27.27 -11.80
N ASP A 192 6.16 -27.05 -12.42
CA ASP A 192 5.33 -28.11 -12.98
C ASP A 192 6.07 -28.89 -14.09
N GLN A 193 6.84 -28.19 -14.94
CA GLN A 193 7.70 -28.81 -15.95
C GLN A 193 8.83 -29.64 -15.34
N LEU A 194 9.46 -29.14 -14.27
CA LEU A 194 10.50 -29.87 -13.54
C LEU A 194 9.94 -31.11 -12.84
N SER A 195 8.77 -31.02 -12.20
CA SER A 195 8.05 -32.18 -11.64
C SER A 195 7.76 -33.22 -12.71
N GLN A 196 7.24 -32.81 -13.87
CA GLN A 196 7.01 -33.74 -14.99
C GLN A 196 8.29 -34.42 -15.48
N HIS A 197 9.43 -33.72 -15.48
CA HIS A 197 10.73 -34.30 -15.84
C HIS A 197 11.25 -35.30 -14.80
N VAL A 198 11.01 -35.07 -13.51
CA VAL A 198 11.33 -36.01 -12.44
C VAL A 198 10.44 -37.24 -12.53
N ASP A 199 9.12 -37.07 -12.65
CA ASP A 199 8.16 -38.16 -12.78
C ASP A 199 8.41 -39.02 -14.05
N SER A 200 8.79 -38.39 -15.16
CA SER A 200 9.18 -39.10 -16.38
C SER A 200 10.55 -39.76 -16.31
N SER A 201 11.48 -39.24 -15.50
CA SER A 201 12.76 -39.89 -15.24
C SER A 201 12.63 -41.12 -14.31
N GLU A 202 11.69 -41.11 -13.36
CA GLU A 202 11.36 -42.28 -12.52
C GLU A 202 10.69 -43.42 -13.31
N SER A 203 10.06 -43.10 -14.45
CA SER A 203 9.47 -44.10 -15.35
C SER A 203 10.49 -44.90 -16.19
N ARG A 204 11.79 -44.60 -16.10
CA ARG A 204 12.85 -45.35 -16.79
C ARG A 204 13.44 -46.38 -15.83
N PRO A 205 13.13 -47.69 -15.95
CA PRO A 205 13.77 -48.69 -15.12
C PRO A 205 15.26 -48.72 -15.47
N LEU A 206 16.11 -48.43 -14.48
CA LEU A 206 17.52 -48.75 -14.49
C LEU A 206 17.66 -50.28 -14.66
N LYS A 207 17.69 -50.75 -15.92
CA LYS A 207 18.06 -52.13 -16.25
C LYS A 207 19.55 -52.31 -15.96
N THR A 208 19.84 -52.68 -14.72
CA THR A 208 21.03 -53.44 -14.35
C THR A 208 20.89 -54.89 -14.84
N ALA A 209 22.01 -55.45 -15.28
CA ALA A 209 22.29 -56.87 -15.57
C ALA A 209 22.20 -57.36 -17.04
N SER A 210 23.41 -57.41 -17.62
CA SER A 210 24.04 -58.57 -18.27
C SER A 210 23.29 -59.34 -19.37
N VAL A 211 23.76 -59.18 -20.61
CA VAL A 211 23.91 -60.30 -21.54
C VAL A 211 25.30 -60.19 -22.17
N PHE A 212 26.13 -61.19 -21.88
CA PHE A 212 27.39 -61.51 -22.57
C PHE A 212 27.20 -61.50 -24.09
N PRO A 213 28.26 -61.17 -24.85
CA PRO A 213 28.90 -62.26 -25.58
C PRO A 213 30.42 -62.27 -25.45
N ALA A 214 30.97 -63.47 -25.43
CA ALA A 214 32.39 -63.79 -25.45
C ALA A 214 33.07 -63.40 -26.80
N PRO A 215 34.42 -63.39 -26.88
CA PRO A 215 35.21 -62.50 -27.71
C PRO A 215 35.60 -63.07 -29.09
N PRO A 216 36.22 -62.25 -29.96
CA PRO A 216 37.32 -62.71 -30.78
C PRO A 216 38.58 -61.86 -30.58
N GLY A 217 39.66 -62.54 -30.17
CA GLY A 217 41.02 -62.28 -30.66
C GLY A 217 41.82 -61.10 -30.06
N PRO A 218 43.12 -61.31 -29.75
CA PRO A 218 43.94 -60.33 -29.06
C PRO A 218 44.58 -59.35 -30.05
N ILE A 219 44.44 -58.05 -29.80
CA ILE A 219 45.31 -57.05 -30.41
C ILE A 219 45.78 -56.08 -29.33
N SER A 220 47.03 -56.30 -28.92
CA SER A 220 48.02 -55.30 -28.53
C SER A 220 47.59 -54.25 -27.49
N ALA A 221 47.71 -54.62 -26.22
CA ALA A 221 47.89 -53.67 -25.13
C ALA A 221 49.33 -53.16 -25.12
N ALA A 222 49.54 -51.94 -25.60
CA ALA A 222 50.66 -51.09 -25.17
C ALA A 222 50.32 -49.65 -25.57
N GLN A 223 49.96 -48.80 -24.59
CA GLN A 223 49.82 -47.31 -24.61
C GLN A 223 48.48 -46.72 -24.12
N ALA A 224 47.62 -47.50 -23.45
CA ALA A 224 46.36 -46.96 -22.89
C ALA A 224 46.35 -46.42 -21.43
N PRO A 225 47.35 -46.60 -20.52
CA PRO A 225 47.17 -46.16 -19.13
C PRO A 225 47.44 -44.66 -18.89
N GLU A 226 48.33 -44.03 -19.67
CA GLU A 226 48.79 -42.67 -19.38
C GLU A 226 47.82 -41.57 -19.84
N ILE A 227 47.13 -41.75 -20.96
CA ILE A 227 46.21 -40.73 -21.53
C ILE A 227 44.92 -40.60 -20.68
N ALA A 228 44.47 -41.69 -20.04
CA ALA A 228 43.30 -41.66 -19.18
C ALA A 228 43.57 -40.98 -17.82
N LEU A 229 44.79 -41.10 -17.30
CA LEU A 229 45.22 -40.45 -16.05
C LEU A 229 45.39 -38.93 -16.24
N THR A 230 45.95 -38.49 -17.37
CA THR A 230 46.10 -37.06 -17.68
C THR A 230 44.77 -36.37 -17.94
N ALA A 231 43.86 -36.99 -18.71
CA ALA A 231 42.51 -36.45 -18.95
C ALA A 231 41.68 -36.33 -17.66
N SER A 232 41.81 -37.29 -16.73
CA SER A 232 41.17 -37.22 -15.41
C SER A 232 41.73 -36.10 -14.55
N ALA A 233 43.05 -35.89 -14.58
CA ALA A 233 43.71 -34.80 -13.86
C ALA A 233 43.29 -33.42 -14.41
N GLU A 234 43.22 -33.27 -15.73
CA GLU A 234 42.77 -32.03 -16.39
C GLU A 234 41.30 -31.72 -16.11
N PHE A 235 40.43 -32.74 -16.13
CA PHE A 235 39.02 -32.59 -15.77
C PHE A 235 38.85 -32.16 -14.31
N ASN A 236 39.58 -32.79 -13.38
CA ASN A 236 39.54 -32.41 -11.97
C ASN A 236 40.05 -30.98 -11.73
N LYS A 237 41.08 -30.56 -12.47
CA LYS A 237 41.58 -29.19 -12.45
C LYS A 237 40.56 -28.19 -12.98
N ALA A 238 39.91 -28.48 -14.10
CA ALA A 238 38.87 -27.63 -14.68
C ALA A 238 37.66 -27.49 -13.74
N ARG A 239 37.25 -28.59 -13.10
CA ARG A 239 36.18 -28.59 -12.10
C ARG A 239 36.52 -27.75 -10.87
N THR A 240 37.75 -27.85 -10.36
CA THR A 240 38.22 -27.04 -9.23
C THR A 240 38.21 -25.55 -9.56
N MET A 241 38.68 -25.18 -10.76
CA MET A 241 38.63 -23.79 -11.24
C MET A 241 37.20 -23.27 -11.42
N ALA A 242 36.27 -24.12 -11.84
CA ALA A 242 34.86 -23.74 -11.95
C ALA A 242 34.27 -23.44 -10.57
N TYR A 243 34.50 -24.33 -9.58
CA TYR A 243 34.06 -24.09 -8.20
C TYR A 243 34.68 -22.84 -7.59
N GLU A 244 35.98 -22.60 -7.82
CA GLU A 244 36.65 -21.40 -7.34
C GLU A 244 36.02 -20.12 -7.91
N LYS A 245 35.68 -20.11 -9.20
CA LYS A 245 34.95 -18.99 -9.83
C LYS A 245 33.55 -18.81 -9.26
N THR A 246 32.82 -19.89 -9.00
CA THR A 246 31.49 -19.81 -8.38
C THR A 246 31.58 -19.27 -6.97
N ILE A 247 32.54 -19.72 -6.16
CA ILE A 247 32.78 -19.19 -4.81
C ILE A 247 33.11 -17.70 -4.87
N GLN A 248 33.95 -17.28 -5.82
CA GLN A 248 34.27 -15.87 -6.00
C GLN A 248 33.04 -15.04 -6.37
N ALA A 249 32.20 -15.52 -7.29
CA ALA A 249 30.95 -14.86 -7.68
C ALA A 249 29.99 -14.74 -6.47
N LEU A 250 29.77 -15.82 -5.73
CA LEU A 250 28.92 -15.82 -4.55
C LEU A 250 29.44 -14.86 -3.46
N ASN A 251 30.76 -14.81 -3.24
CA ASN A 251 31.36 -13.86 -2.31
C ASN A 251 31.15 -12.40 -2.74
N THR A 252 31.22 -12.11 -4.04
CA THR A 252 30.92 -10.75 -4.55
C THR A 252 29.46 -10.38 -4.36
N GLU A 253 28.53 -11.30 -4.62
CA GLU A 253 27.10 -11.08 -4.39
C GLU A 253 26.80 -10.87 -2.91
N LEU A 254 27.41 -11.66 -2.02
CA LEU A 254 27.26 -11.51 -0.57
C LEU A 254 27.75 -10.14 -0.08
N ALA A 255 28.87 -9.66 -0.61
CA ALA A 255 29.40 -8.33 -0.30
C ALA A 255 28.43 -7.22 -0.75
N LEU A 256 27.90 -7.30 -1.97
CA LEU A 256 26.91 -6.36 -2.49
C LEU A 256 25.61 -6.39 -1.67
N LEU A 257 25.17 -7.58 -1.25
CA LEU A 257 23.96 -7.73 -0.44
C LEU A 257 24.12 -7.07 0.94
N HIS A 258 25.29 -7.25 1.57
CA HIS A 258 25.63 -6.57 2.83
C HIS A 258 25.68 -5.06 2.68
N GLU A 259 26.27 -4.53 1.61
CA GLU A 259 26.29 -3.10 1.33
C GLU A 259 24.89 -2.54 1.10
N ASN A 260 24.07 -3.24 0.31
CA ASN A 260 22.68 -2.86 0.05
C ASN A 260 21.85 -2.86 1.33
N TYR A 261 22.00 -3.88 2.18
CA TYR A 261 21.32 -3.93 3.48
C TYR A 261 21.75 -2.77 4.38
N ALA A 262 23.04 -2.45 4.45
CA ALA A 262 23.54 -1.32 5.21
C ALA A 262 23.02 0.03 4.67
N ALA A 263 22.96 0.20 3.35
CA ALA A 263 22.39 1.38 2.71
C ALA A 263 20.89 1.52 3.02
N LEU A 264 20.13 0.43 2.93
CA LEU A 264 18.70 0.40 3.25
C LEU A 264 18.45 0.71 4.73
N SER A 265 19.24 0.15 5.64
CA SER A 265 19.15 0.43 7.07
C SER A 265 19.40 1.91 7.38
N ARG A 266 20.40 2.53 6.74
CA ARG A 266 20.66 3.97 6.83
C ARG A 266 19.54 4.83 6.24
N ALA A 267 18.92 4.39 5.15
CA ALA A 267 17.79 5.11 4.55
C ALA A 267 16.57 5.06 5.47
N ASN A 268 16.24 3.88 6.00
CA ASN A 268 15.12 3.66 6.91
C ASN A 268 15.26 4.48 8.21
N THR A 269 16.45 4.49 8.81
CA THR A 269 16.71 5.31 10.01
C THR A 269 16.47 6.79 9.76
N ARG A 270 16.95 7.34 8.63
CA ARG A 270 16.69 8.73 8.24
C ARG A 270 15.21 9.03 8.02
N GLU A 271 14.46 8.10 7.42
CA GLU A 271 13.03 8.27 7.19
C GLU A 271 12.25 8.28 8.51
N VAL A 272 12.58 7.35 9.42
CA VAL A 272 12.00 7.31 10.77
C VAL A 272 12.27 8.61 11.53
N ASP A 273 13.50 9.13 11.47
CA ASP A 273 13.86 10.39 12.13
C ASP A 273 13.14 11.60 11.50
N ALA A 274 13.01 11.63 10.18
CA ALA A 274 12.23 12.66 9.48
C ALA A 274 10.75 12.63 9.86
N LEU A 275 10.14 11.44 10.00
CA LEU A 275 8.76 11.28 10.44
C LEU A 275 8.57 11.73 11.88
N LYS A 276 9.48 11.36 12.79
CA LYS A 276 9.47 11.85 14.18
C LYS A 276 9.54 13.37 14.23
N GLN A 277 10.41 13.98 13.42
CA GLN A 277 10.53 15.43 13.37
C GLN A 277 9.22 16.10 12.89
N ARG A 278 8.61 15.56 11.83
CA ARG A 278 7.30 16.07 11.33
C ARG A 278 6.19 15.94 12.37
N MET A 279 6.18 14.86 13.15
CA MET A 279 5.21 14.67 14.24
C MET A 279 5.39 15.73 15.34
N ILE A 280 6.62 16.00 15.77
CA ILE A 280 6.94 17.04 16.75
C ILE A 280 6.50 18.42 16.23
N ASP A 281 6.79 18.74 14.97
CA ASP A 281 6.41 20.02 14.38
C ASP A 281 4.90 20.17 14.24
N ALA A 282 4.18 19.09 13.90
CA ALA A 282 2.72 19.08 13.85
C ALA A 282 2.11 19.28 15.25
N GLU A 283 2.63 18.61 16.27
CA GLU A 283 2.18 18.78 17.66
C GLU A 283 2.42 20.21 18.14
N ARG A 284 3.58 20.80 17.83
CA ARG A 284 3.87 22.21 18.15
C ARG A 284 2.90 23.15 17.47
N LYS A 285 2.63 22.96 16.17
CA LYS A 285 1.63 23.76 15.44
C LYS A 285 0.25 23.62 16.08
N HIS A 286 -0.18 22.42 16.42
CA HIS A 286 -1.47 22.19 17.06
C HIS A 286 -1.58 22.92 18.41
N LYS A 287 -0.55 22.83 19.26
CA LYS A 287 -0.48 23.58 20.53
C LYS A 287 -0.57 25.09 20.32
N ASN A 288 0.10 25.64 19.30
CA ASN A 288 0.01 27.06 18.97
C ASN A 288 -1.41 27.45 18.53
N HIS A 289 -2.09 26.64 17.71
CA HIS A 289 -3.47 26.92 17.30
C HIS A 289 -4.43 26.89 18.49
N ILE A 290 -4.25 25.96 19.43
CA ILE A 290 -5.03 25.94 20.68
C ILE A 290 -4.81 27.24 21.45
N ALA A 291 -3.55 27.66 21.64
CA ALA A 291 -3.24 28.90 22.36
C ALA A 291 -3.84 30.15 21.67
N GLU A 292 -3.86 30.18 20.33
CA GLU A 292 -4.51 31.25 19.55
C GLU A 292 -6.03 31.26 19.74
N CYS A 293 -6.67 30.08 19.69
CA CYS A 293 -8.10 29.94 19.96
C CYS A 293 -8.45 30.41 21.39
N ASP A 294 -7.67 30.00 22.39
CA ASP A 294 -7.86 30.41 23.79
C ASP A 294 -7.70 31.93 23.95
N ALA A 295 -6.73 32.55 23.27
CA ALA A 295 -6.56 33.99 23.28
C ALA A 295 -7.73 34.74 22.63
N VAL A 296 -8.26 34.23 21.51
CA VAL A 296 -9.45 34.80 20.85
C VAL A 296 -10.68 34.65 21.74
N LEU A 297 -10.91 33.47 22.31
CA LEU A 297 -12.01 33.22 23.25
C LEU A 297 -11.94 34.13 24.48
N GLY A 298 -10.73 34.34 25.03
CA GLY A 298 -10.51 35.27 26.14
C GLY A 298 -10.90 36.71 25.78
N ARG A 299 -10.51 37.20 24.59
CA ARG A 299 -10.89 38.53 24.12
C ARG A 299 -12.39 38.68 23.92
N ILE A 300 -13.04 37.72 23.25
CA ILE A 300 -14.49 37.74 23.03
C ILE A 300 -15.24 37.71 24.36
N SER A 301 -14.76 36.94 25.34
CA SER A 301 -15.36 36.87 26.67
C SER A 301 -15.29 38.21 27.39
N LEU A 302 -14.14 38.90 27.34
CA LEU A 302 -13.98 40.25 27.89
C LEU A 302 -14.88 41.29 27.21
N GLU A 303 -14.95 41.28 25.87
CA GLU A 303 -15.85 42.18 25.11
C GLU A 303 -17.31 41.93 25.48
N LEU A 304 -17.71 40.67 25.68
CA LEU A 304 -19.06 40.31 26.08
C LEU A 304 -19.38 40.79 27.50
N GLU A 305 -18.46 40.64 28.46
CA GLU A 305 -18.59 41.18 29.81
C GLU A 305 -18.72 42.71 29.80
N GLN A 306 -17.93 43.40 28.97
CA GLN A 306 -18.00 44.84 28.80
C GLN A 306 -19.38 45.27 28.26
N LEU A 307 -19.87 44.62 27.19
CA LEU A 307 -21.19 44.90 26.63
C LEU A 307 -22.32 44.63 27.63
N ILE A 308 -22.22 43.58 28.45
CA ILE A 308 -23.18 43.30 29.53
C ILE A 308 -23.18 44.46 30.54
N HIS A 309 -22.01 44.96 30.92
CA HIS A 309 -21.89 46.07 31.86
C HIS A 309 -22.46 47.37 31.29
N GLU A 310 -22.11 47.71 30.05
CA GLU A 310 -22.65 48.88 29.33
C GLU A 310 -24.18 48.80 29.18
N ASN A 311 -24.71 47.63 28.84
CA ASN A 311 -26.16 47.42 28.73
C ASN A 311 -26.87 47.59 30.08
N ALA A 312 -26.28 47.08 31.16
CA ALA A 312 -26.79 47.26 32.51
C ALA A 312 -26.80 48.74 32.93
N GLN A 313 -25.74 49.50 32.61
CA GLN A 313 -25.67 50.94 32.84
C GLN A 313 -26.75 51.68 32.05
N LEU A 314 -26.85 51.44 30.74
CA LEU A 314 -27.87 52.06 29.88
C LEU A 314 -29.28 51.77 30.39
N LYS A 315 -29.56 50.53 30.81
CA LYS A 315 -30.85 50.14 31.40
C LYS A 315 -31.15 50.92 32.69
N HIS A 316 -30.15 51.19 33.53
CA HIS A 316 -30.31 52.01 34.72
C HIS A 316 -30.60 53.47 34.37
N THR A 317 -29.85 54.05 33.43
CA THR A 317 -30.06 55.43 32.95
C THR A 317 -31.44 55.60 32.32
N LEU A 318 -31.90 54.60 31.57
CA LEU A 318 -33.21 54.62 30.92
C LEU A 318 -34.34 54.58 31.96
N ARG A 319 -34.24 53.71 32.97
CA ARG A 319 -35.23 53.66 34.08
C ARG A 319 -35.29 54.99 34.84
N ALA A 320 -34.13 55.57 35.15
CA ALA A 320 -34.06 56.87 35.81
C ALA A 320 -34.68 58.00 34.97
N ALA A 321 -34.52 57.96 33.63
CA ALA A 321 -35.08 58.96 32.73
C ALA A 321 -36.59 58.79 32.48
N THR A 322 -37.10 57.55 32.46
CA THR A 322 -38.52 57.30 32.22
C THR A 322 -39.38 57.38 33.47
N GLY A 323 -38.79 57.44 34.67
CA GLY A 323 -39.52 57.59 35.94
C GLY A 323 -40.47 56.42 36.25
N VAL A 324 -40.22 55.26 35.63
CA VAL A 324 -40.98 54.02 35.84
C VAL A 324 -40.13 53.14 36.76
N ASP A 325 -40.46 53.16 38.05
CA ASP A 325 -39.97 52.19 39.03
C ASP A 325 -40.62 50.80 38.81
#